data_AF-A0A2D0IXE8-F1
#
_entry.id   AF-A0A2D0IXE8-F1
#
_cell.length_a   1.000
_cell.length_b   1.000
_cell.length_c   1.000
_cell.angle_alpha   90.00
_cell.angle_beta   90.00
_cell.angle_gamma   90.00
#
_symmetry.space_group_name_H-M   'P 1'
#
loop_
_entity.id
_entity.type
_entity.pdbx_description
1 polymer ?
#
loop_
_entity_poly.entity_id
_entity_poly.type
_entity_poly.pdbx_seq_one_letter_code
_entity_poly.pdbx_strand_id
1 'polypeptide(L)'
;MNKGAIVNFLDEIRNDKNILDFIKSPKTACFRCADYVSEYLHRMHIPHQAIGVFIWRGVDDSCPTTHLVIEAYHQSQRIIIDPTIIQFKNTEWSSKPIEPFFGERKEWQYYLKNIFLNKLIILKKYPSSNLAKNFMDNFLFALPSDFKNDILINKPMWYERLTQNPALWEKHDQNTINSFFPRAREKKPFPQTLQKRLKHWQAILKKKTNNH
;
A
#
# COMPACT_ATOMS: atom_id res chain seq x y z
N MET A 1 -25.54 -0.49 36.73
CA MET A 1 -24.59 -0.34 35.60
C MET A 1 -24.93 -1.39 34.55
N ASN A 2 -25.43 -0.95 33.39
CA ASN A 2 -25.90 -1.85 32.33
C ASN A 2 -24.73 -2.65 31.75
N LYS A 3 -24.75 -3.96 31.97
CA LYS A 3 -23.98 -4.96 31.20
C LYS A 3 -24.65 -5.16 29.84
N GLY A 4 -24.84 -4.06 29.10
CA GLY A 4 -25.35 -4.07 27.74
C GLY A 4 -24.26 -4.57 26.79
N ALA A 5 -24.61 -5.52 25.93
CA ALA A 5 -23.77 -6.17 24.93
C ALA A 5 -22.54 -5.36 24.51
N ILE A 6 -21.34 -5.91 24.73
CA ILE A 6 -20.19 -5.55 23.91
C ILE A 6 -20.55 -6.07 22.52
N VAL A 7 -21.20 -5.24 21.71
CA VAL A 7 -21.39 -5.56 20.31
C VAL A 7 -19.99 -5.60 19.70
N ASN A 8 -19.63 -6.76 19.16
CA ASN A 8 -18.35 -6.93 18.50
C ASN A 8 -18.37 -6.07 17.24
N PHE A 9 -17.71 -4.90 17.27
CA PHE A 9 -17.71 -3.95 16.15
C PHE A 9 -17.30 -4.62 14.81
N LEU A 10 -16.52 -5.70 14.85
CA LEU A 10 -16.18 -6.49 13.68
C LEU A 10 -17.40 -7.17 13.06
N ASP A 11 -18.30 -7.72 13.87
CA ASP A 11 -19.52 -8.36 13.39
C ASP A 11 -20.49 -7.32 12.82
N GLU A 12 -20.55 -6.12 13.38
CA GLU A 12 -21.29 -5.01 12.78
C GLU A 12 -20.72 -4.63 11.40
N ILE A 13 -19.41 -4.42 11.29
CA ILE A 13 -18.75 -4.10 10.02
C ILE A 13 -18.94 -5.22 8.99
N ARG A 14 -18.80 -6.49 9.39
CA ARG A 14 -18.95 -7.65 8.50
C ARG A 14 -20.37 -7.76 7.91
N ASN A 15 -21.37 -7.38 8.68
CA ASN A 15 -22.78 -7.44 8.28
C ASN A 15 -23.31 -6.11 7.72
N ASP A 16 -22.49 -5.05 7.71
CA ASP A 16 -22.86 -3.75 7.17
C ASP A 16 -23.12 -3.84 5.65
N LYS A 17 -24.27 -3.31 5.22
CA LYS A 17 -24.71 -3.38 3.83
C LYS A 17 -23.73 -2.71 2.86
N ASN A 18 -23.15 -1.56 3.23
CA ASN A 18 -22.20 -0.85 2.38
C ASN A 18 -20.89 -1.65 2.25
N ILE A 19 -20.43 -2.28 3.34
CA ILE A 19 -19.28 -3.19 3.30
C ILE A 19 -19.54 -4.38 2.39
N LEU A 20 -20.72 -5.00 2.49
CA LEU A 20 -21.12 -6.11 1.61
C LEU A 20 -21.20 -5.67 0.14
N ASP A 21 -21.62 -4.44 -0.14
CA ASP A 21 -21.65 -3.91 -1.50
C ASP A 21 -20.23 -3.64 -2.04
N PHE A 22 -19.29 -3.17 -1.20
CA PHE A 22 -17.88 -3.09 -1.58
C PHE A 22 -17.28 -4.49 -1.83
N ILE A 23 -17.70 -5.51 -1.08
CA ILE A 23 -17.27 -6.89 -1.33
C ILE A 23 -17.78 -7.39 -2.69
N LYS A 24 -19.04 -7.10 -3.05
CA LYS A 24 -19.58 -7.51 -4.36
C LYS A 24 -18.90 -6.81 -5.53
N SER A 25 -18.49 -5.55 -5.34
CA SER A 25 -17.85 -4.72 -6.38
C SER A 25 -16.53 -4.11 -5.90
N PRO A 26 -15.47 -4.93 -5.70
CA PRO A 26 -14.27 -4.51 -4.96
C PRO A 26 -13.28 -3.71 -5.80
N LYS A 27 -13.35 -3.78 -7.13
CA LYS A 27 -12.43 -3.08 -8.03
C LYS A 27 -12.49 -1.59 -7.77
N THR A 28 -11.34 -0.96 -7.49
CA THR A 28 -11.20 0.48 -7.19
C THR A 28 -11.99 0.97 -5.97
N ALA A 29 -12.55 0.05 -5.17
CA ALA A 29 -13.38 0.39 -4.02
C ALA A 29 -12.58 0.56 -2.74
N CYS A 30 -11.32 0.10 -2.68
CA CYS A 30 -10.52 0.08 -1.46
C CYS A 30 -10.41 1.44 -0.75
N PHE A 31 -10.25 2.55 -1.49
CA PHE A 31 -10.22 3.89 -0.90
C PHE A 31 -11.56 4.27 -0.26
N ARG A 32 -12.68 4.10 -0.99
CA ARG A 32 -14.03 4.40 -0.48
C ARG A 32 -14.40 3.51 0.71
N CYS A 33 -14.03 2.24 0.64
CA CYS A 33 -14.25 1.29 1.71
C CYS A 33 -13.43 1.66 2.95
N ALA A 34 -12.16 2.05 2.78
CA ALA A 34 -11.32 2.48 3.89
C ALA A 34 -11.85 3.77 4.54
N ASP A 35 -12.29 4.75 3.75
CA ASP A 35 -12.94 5.97 4.26
C ASP A 35 -14.19 5.63 5.09
N TYR A 36 -15.08 4.79 4.56
CA TYR A 36 -16.30 4.37 5.25
C TYR A 36 -16.00 3.65 6.58
N VAL A 37 -15.06 2.71 6.58
CA VAL A 37 -14.63 1.99 7.80
C VAL A 37 -14.01 2.96 8.80
N SER A 38 -13.17 3.89 8.36
CA SER A 38 -12.57 4.91 9.22
C SER A 38 -13.62 5.79 9.90
N GLU A 39 -14.62 6.26 9.15
CA GLU A 39 -15.72 7.05 9.72
C GLU A 39 -16.54 6.25 10.75
N TYR A 40 -16.82 4.98 10.45
CA TYR A 40 -17.48 4.09 11.41
C TYR A 40 -16.66 3.96 12.71
N LEU A 41 -15.38 3.60 12.62
CA LEU A 41 -14.52 3.41 13.79
C LEU A 41 -14.33 4.71 14.57
N HIS A 42 -14.28 5.85 13.88
CA HIS A 42 -14.23 7.16 14.52
C HIS A 42 -15.47 7.42 15.38
N ARG A 43 -16.68 7.18 14.84
CA ARG A 43 -17.95 7.33 15.60
C ARG A 43 -18.02 6.38 16.80
N MET A 44 -17.45 5.19 16.67
CA MET A 44 -17.38 4.20 17.75
C MET A 44 -16.22 4.44 18.73
N HIS A 45 -15.47 5.54 18.58
CA HIS A 45 -14.31 5.88 19.40
C HIS A 45 -13.23 4.78 19.44
N ILE A 46 -13.09 4.02 18.34
CA ILE A 46 -12.07 2.99 18.19
C ILE A 46 -10.86 3.64 17.50
N PRO A 47 -9.69 3.69 18.17
CA PRO A 47 -8.48 4.21 17.55
C PRO A 47 -8.11 3.36 16.33
N HIS A 48 -7.72 4.00 15.24
CA HIS A 48 -7.41 3.31 14.00
C HIS A 48 -6.45 4.14 13.14
N GLN A 49 -5.88 3.49 12.12
CA GLN A 49 -5.03 4.12 11.13
C GLN A 49 -5.22 3.44 9.77
N ALA A 50 -4.77 4.09 8.70
CA ALA A 50 -4.78 3.49 7.37
C ALA A 50 -3.43 2.81 7.07
N ILE A 51 -3.47 1.72 6.32
CA ILE A 51 -2.28 1.02 5.82
C ILE A 51 -2.38 0.95 4.30
N GLY A 52 -1.47 1.65 3.63
CA GLY A 52 -1.24 1.48 2.19
C GLY A 52 -0.40 0.24 1.95
N VAL A 53 -0.84 -0.59 1.03
CA VAL A 53 -0.19 -1.82 0.58
C VAL A 53 0.32 -1.58 -0.83
N PHE A 54 1.59 -1.82 -1.05
CA PHE A 54 2.26 -1.64 -2.33
C PHE A 54 2.83 -2.98 -2.78
N ILE A 55 2.43 -3.44 -3.96
CA ILE A 55 2.77 -4.76 -4.50
C ILE A 55 3.47 -4.59 -5.85
N TRP A 56 4.73 -5.01 -5.92
CA TRP A 56 5.49 -5.04 -7.18
C TRP A 56 5.54 -6.46 -7.74
N ARG A 57 5.30 -6.58 -9.05
CA ARG A 57 5.38 -7.86 -9.80
C ARG A 57 6.79 -8.38 -9.93
N GLY A 58 7.74 -7.49 -10.14
CA GLY A 58 9.10 -7.84 -10.52
C GLY A 58 9.98 -6.61 -10.52
N VAL A 59 11.23 -6.82 -10.92
CA VAL A 59 12.22 -5.75 -10.99
C VAL A 59 11.79 -4.64 -11.95
N ASP A 60 11.21 -4.96 -13.10
CA ASP A 60 10.83 -3.95 -14.10
C ASP A 60 9.48 -3.28 -13.80
N ASP A 61 8.82 -3.67 -12.69
CA ASP A 61 7.56 -3.06 -12.29
C ASP A 61 7.84 -1.69 -11.68
N SER A 62 7.45 -0.66 -12.42
CA SER A 62 7.80 0.73 -12.11
C SER A 62 6.68 1.45 -11.34
N CYS A 63 5.48 0.88 -11.31
CA CYS A 63 4.34 1.39 -10.59
C CYS A 63 3.68 0.24 -9.83
N PRO A 64 3.83 0.18 -8.49
CA PRO A 64 3.23 -0.90 -7.72
C PRO A 64 1.72 -0.87 -7.88
N THR A 65 1.13 -2.06 -7.82
CA THR A 65 -0.29 -2.15 -7.53
C THR A 65 -0.54 -1.78 -6.09
N THR A 66 -1.49 -0.86 -5.90
CA THR A 66 -1.79 -0.27 -4.61
C THR A 66 -3.09 -0.80 -4.04
N HIS A 67 -3.14 -0.94 -2.71
CA HIS A 67 -4.35 -1.29 -1.97
C HIS A 67 -4.38 -0.54 -0.64
N LEU A 68 -5.57 -0.25 -0.12
CA LEU A 68 -5.73 0.49 1.14
C LEU A 68 -6.61 -0.31 2.09
N VAL A 69 -6.16 -0.41 3.35
CA VAL A 69 -6.88 -1.11 4.42
C VAL A 69 -6.87 -0.29 5.70
N ILE A 70 -7.75 -0.63 6.64
CA ILE A 70 -7.80 -0.01 7.97
C ILE A 70 -7.29 -0.98 9.03
N GLU A 71 -6.44 -0.47 9.92
CA GLU A 71 -6.02 -1.15 11.15
C GLU A 71 -6.67 -0.48 12.34
N ALA A 72 -7.52 -1.20 13.05
CA ALA A 72 -8.14 -0.79 14.31
C ALA A 72 -7.36 -1.31 15.51
N TYR A 73 -7.39 -0.56 16.60
CA TYR A 73 -6.79 -0.91 17.88
C TYR A 73 -7.91 -1.16 18.89
N HIS A 74 -8.08 -2.42 19.29
CA HIS A 74 -9.14 -2.82 20.21
C HIS A 74 -8.58 -3.86 21.19
N GLN A 75 -8.77 -3.65 22.49
CA GLN A 75 -8.32 -4.60 23.55
C GLN A 75 -6.86 -5.04 23.40
N SER A 76 -5.95 -4.10 23.13
CA SER A 76 -4.52 -4.34 22.89
C SER A 76 -4.18 -5.18 21.64
N GLN A 77 -5.17 -5.54 20.84
CA GLN A 77 -4.99 -6.19 19.55
C GLN A 77 -4.99 -5.18 18.41
N ARG A 78 -4.28 -5.55 17.33
CA ARG A 78 -4.30 -4.84 16.06
C ARG A 78 -5.11 -5.66 15.07
N ILE A 79 -6.27 -5.13 14.70
CA ILE A 79 -7.25 -5.78 13.86
C ILE A 79 -7.23 -5.14 12.48
N ILE A 80 -7.05 -5.94 11.44
CA ILE A 80 -7.15 -5.51 10.05
C ILE A 80 -8.58 -5.71 9.56
N ILE A 81 -9.10 -4.67 8.92
CA ILE A 81 -10.38 -4.67 8.21
C ILE A 81 -10.05 -4.42 6.73
N ASP A 82 -10.16 -5.49 5.94
CA ASP A 82 -9.83 -5.50 4.52
C ASP A 82 -10.89 -6.25 3.71
N PRO A 83 -12.07 -5.63 3.51
CA PRO A 83 -13.17 -6.25 2.78
C PRO A 83 -12.85 -6.39 1.30
N THR A 84 -11.99 -5.50 0.78
CA THR A 84 -11.77 -5.30 -0.65
C THR A 84 -10.55 -6.03 -1.21
N ILE A 85 -9.81 -6.81 -0.40
CA ILE A 85 -8.67 -7.62 -0.88
C ILE A 85 -9.05 -8.55 -2.05
N ILE A 86 -10.30 -8.98 -2.08
CA ILE A 86 -10.88 -9.76 -3.18
C ILE A 86 -10.88 -9.04 -4.53
N GLN A 87 -10.52 -7.76 -4.63
CA GLN A 87 -10.26 -7.12 -5.92
C GLN A 87 -9.14 -7.82 -6.71
N PHE A 88 -8.28 -8.57 -6.03
CA PHE A 88 -7.24 -9.39 -6.63
C PHE A 88 -7.71 -10.81 -6.98
N LYS A 89 -8.97 -11.16 -6.70
CA LYS A 89 -9.55 -12.45 -7.08
C LYS A 89 -9.60 -12.57 -8.61
N ASN A 90 -9.29 -13.75 -9.13
CA ASN A 90 -9.25 -14.05 -10.57
C ASN A 90 -8.25 -13.18 -11.35
N THR A 91 -7.18 -12.76 -10.69
CA THR A 91 -6.07 -12.08 -11.36
C THR A 91 -4.83 -12.94 -11.29
N GLU A 92 -3.86 -12.71 -12.17
CA GLU A 92 -2.53 -13.33 -12.11
C GLU A 92 -1.72 -12.95 -10.86
N TRP A 93 -2.30 -12.13 -9.97
CA TRP A 93 -1.65 -11.73 -8.73
C TRP A 93 -1.69 -12.81 -7.66
N SER A 94 -2.67 -13.70 -7.69
CA SER A 94 -2.98 -14.62 -6.59
C SER A 94 -2.73 -16.07 -6.94
N SER A 95 -2.07 -16.81 -6.04
CA SER A 95 -1.89 -18.27 -6.15
C SER A 95 -2.96 -19.09 -5.40
N LYS A 96 -3.81 -18.42 -4.61
CA LYS A 96 -4.82 -19.05 -3.75
C LYS A 96 -6.14 -18.27 -3.84
N PRO A 97 -7.29 -18.89 -3.48
CA PRO A 97 -8.54 -18.18 -3.31
C PRO A 97 -8.37 -16.98 -2.36
N ILE A 98 -9.03 -15.87 -2.71
CA ILE A 98 -9.04 -14.65 -1.90
C ILE A 98 -10.45 -14.44 -1.35
N GLU A 99 -10.51 -14.17 -0.06
CA GLU A 99 -11.73 -13.89 0.71
C GLU A 99 -11.54 -12.56 1.46
N PRO A 100 -12.63 -11.84 1.76
CA PRO A 100 -12.57 -10.64 2.60
C PRO A 100 -11.88 -10.95 3.94
N PHE A 101 -11.00 -10.04 4.41
CA PHE A 101 -10.24 -10.28 5.62
C PHE A 101 -10.68 -9.38 6.78
N PHE A 102 -10.95 -10.00 7.93
CA PHE A 102 -11.30 -9.33 9.18
C PHE A 102 -10.68 -10.11 10.34
N GLY A 103 -9.58 -9.65 10.91
CA GLY A 103 -8.85 -10.44 11.90
C GLY A 103 -7.54 -9.81 12.35
N GLU A 104 -6.66 -10.58 12.96
CA GLU A 104 -5.41 -10.02 13.50
C GLU A 104 -4.42 -9.62 12.41
N ARG A 105 -3.63 -8.58 12.68
CA ARG A 105 -2.59 -8.10 11.76
C ARG A 105 -1.61 -9.21 11.35
N LYS A 106 -1.18 -10.06 12.28
CA LYS A 106 -0.20 -11.12 11.99
C LYS A 106 -0.76 -12.15 11.01
N GLU A 107 -2.01 -12.53 11.20
CA GLU A 107 -2.73 -13.44 10.30
C GLU A 107 -2.90 -12.83 8.92
N TRP A 108 -3.26 -11.55 8.83
CA TRP A 108 -3.35 -10.84 7.56
C TRP A 108 -2.01 -10.78 6.83
N GLN A 109 -0.91 -10.51 7.55
CA GLN A 109 0.43 -10.50 6.95
C GLN A 109 0.83 -11.87 6.41
N TYR A 110 0.52 -12.94 7.16
CA TYR A 110 0.72 -14.30 6.69
C TYR A 110 -0.15 -14.61 5.46
N TYR A 111 -1.41 -14.17 5.48
CA TYR A 111 -2.36 -14.30 4.39
C TYR A 111 -1.85 -13.64 3.10
N LEU A 112 -1.40 -12.38 3.16
CA LEU A 112 -0.80 -11.66 2.03
C LEU A 112 0.42 -12.39 1.47
N LYS A 113 1.33 -12.85 2.34
CA LYS A 113 2.54 -13.58 1.92
C LYS A 113 2.20 -14.85 1.14
N ASN A 114 1.12 -15.53 1.52
CA ASN A 114 0.69 -16.78 0.89
C ASN A 114 -0.03 -16.57 -0.45
N ILE A 115 -0.72 -15.45 -0.62
CA ILE A 115 -1.47 -15.13 -1.84
C ILE A 115 -0.56 -14.56 -2.93
N PHE A 116 0.30 -13.61 -2.55
CA PHE A 116 1.15 -12.88 -3.49
C PHE A 116 2.58 -13.45 -3.50
N LEU A 117 2.70 -14.73 -3.83
CA LEU A 117 3.98 -15.42 -3.92
C LEU A 117 4.92 -14.72 -4.91
N ASN A 118 6.21 -14.64 -4.59
CA ASN A 118 7.25 -14.01 -5.40
C ASN A 118 7.04 -12.52 -5.73
N LYS A 119 6.07 -11.85 -5.10
CA LYS A 119 5.85 -10.40 -5.20
C LYS A 119 6.53 -9.69 -4.04
N LEU A 120 7.05 -8.48 -4.28
CA LEU A 120 7.47 -7.60 -3.21
C LEU A 120 6.23 -6.92 -2.65
N ILE A 121 6.05 -6.99 -1.33
CA ILE A 121 4.92 -6.36 -0.64
C ILE A 121 5.50 -5.47 0.47
N ILE A 122 5.18 -4.18 0.39
CA ILE A 122 5.57 -3.20 1.41
C ILE A 122 4.31 -2.52 1.96
N LEU A 123 4.26 -2.34 3.27
CA LEU A 123 3.17 -1.65 3.96
C LEU A 123 3.66 -0.32 4.50
N LYS A 124 2.94 0.75 4.18
CA LYS A 124 3.13 2.08 4.74
C LYS A 124 1.94 2.45 5.60
N LYS A 125 2.20 2.95 6.81
CA LYS A 125 1.17 3.42 7.73
C LYS A 125 0.90 4.89 7.51
N TYR A 126 -0.36 5.29 7.62
CA TYR A 126 -0.80 6.67 7.55
C TYR A 126 -1.76 6.97 8.70
N PRO A 127 -1.71 8.18 9.27
CA PRO A 127 -2.65 8.57 10.33
C PRO A 127 -4.11 8.54 9.90
N SER A 128 -4.42 8.67 8.60
CA SER A 128 -5.78 8.62 8.07
C SER A 128 -5.83 8.07 6.66
N SER A 129 -7.01 7.59 6.26
CA SER A 129 -7.30 7.13 4.89
C SER A 129 -7.12 8.25 3.86
N ASN A 130 -7.55 9.48 4.19
CA ASN A 130 -7.37 10.64 3.32
C ASN A 130 -5.89 10.96 3.06
N LEU A 131 -5.01 10.89 4.07
CA LEU A 131 -3.57 11.07 3.88
C LEU A 131 -2.97 9.96 3.03
N ALA A 132 -3.40 8.71 3.25
CA ALA A 132 -2.98 7.57 2.44
C ALA A 132 -3.40 7.74 0.97
N LYS A 133 -4.66 8.11 0.73
CA LYS A 133 -5.21 8.37 -0.60
C LYS A 133 -4.46 9.50 -1.31
N ASN A 134 -4.30 10.65 -0.66
CA ASN A 134 -3.55 11.78 -1.21
C ASN A 134 -2.10 11.41 -1.52
N PHE A 135 -1.48 10.54 -0.72
CA PHE A 135 -0.18 10.00 -1.07
C PHE A 135 -0.32 9.15 -2.34
N MET A 136 -1.11 8.07 -2.29
CA MET A 136 -1.19 7.01 -3.31
C MET A 136 -1.71 7.49 -4.67
N ASP A 137 -2.72 8.36 -4.73
CA ASP A 137 -3.28 8.90 -5.98
C ASP A 137 -2.29 9.81 -6.72
N ASN A 138 -1.26 10.31 -6.04
CA ASN A 138 -0.29 11.28 -6.59
C ASN A 138 1.05 10.67 -7.03
N PHE A 139 1.20 9.33 -7.05
CA PHE A 139 2.40 8.69 -7.59
C PHE A 139 2.21 8.31 -9.07
N LEU A 140 2.96 8.95 -9.96
CA LEU A 140 3.13 8.48 -11.35
C LEU A 140 3.90 7.15 -11.41
N PHE A 141 4.82 6.97 -10.47
CA PHE A 141 5.66 5.79 -10.27
C PHE A 141 6.06 5.74 -8.80
N ALA A 142 6.37 4.55 -8.29
CA ALA A 142 6.88 4.40 -6.94
C ALA A 142 7.98 3.33 -6.92
N LEU A 143 9.15 3.70 -6.44
CA LEU A 143 10.31 2.81 -6.43
C LEU A 143 10.34 2.06 -5.10
N PRO A 144 10.76 0.79 -5.07
CA PRO A 144 10.98 0.08 -3.80
C PRO A 144 11.89 0.85 -2.83
N SER A 145 12.81 1.67 -3.34
CA SER A 145 13.71 2.52 -2.52
C SER A 145 13.00 3.62 -1.75
N ASP A 146 11.86 4.11 -2.22
CA ASP A 146 11.06 5.13 -1.53
C ASP A 146 10.54 4.62 -0.17
N PHE A 147 10.52 3.28 0.01
CA PHE A 147 9.89 2.61 1.14
C PHE A 147 10.87 1.79 2.00
N LYS A 148 12.18 2.10 1.97
CA LYS A 148 13.22 1.33 2.70
C LYS A 148 12.98 1.19 4.21
N ASN A 149 12.30 2.16 4.81
CA ASN A 149 12.01 2.19 6.25
C ASN A 149 10.58 1.71 6.58
N ASP A 150 9.82 1.29 5.58
CA ASP A 150 8.45 0.80 5.74
C ASP A 150 8.46 -0.73 5.98
N ILE A 151 7.28 -1.32 6.21
CA ILE A 151 7.17 -2.70 6.69
C ILE A 151 7.16 -3.66 5.49
N LEU A 152 8.20 -4.48 5.36
CA LEU A 152 8.25 -5.53 4.35
C LEU A 152 7.50 -6.79 4.78
N ILE A 153 6.62 -7.30 3.93
CA ILE A 153 5.90 -8.57 4.15
C ILE A 153 6.55 -9.73 3.40
N ASN A 154 7.00 -9.48 2.17
CA ASN A 154 7.68 -10.48 1.36
C ASN A 154 8.89 -9.88 0.64
N LYS A 155 9.95 -10.67 0.50
CA LYS A 155 11.21 -10.28 -0.15
C LYS A 155 11.50 -11.28 -1.28
N PRO A 156 11.09 -10.99 -2.52
CA PRO A 156 11.45 -11.84 -3.63
C PRO A 156 12.95 -11.73 -3.95
N MET A 157 13.52 -12.79 -4.52
CA MET A 157 14.96 -12.87 -4.84
C MET A 157 15.50 -11.67 -5.63
N TRP A 158 14.69 -11.12 -6.55
CA TRP A 158 15.11 -9.95 -7.34
C TRP A 158 15.30 -8.72 -6.45
N TYR A 159 14.44 -8.51 -5.45
CA TYR A 159 14.55 -7.40 -4.51
C TYR A 159 15.77 -7.59 -3.61
N GLU A 160 16.00 -8.81 -3.12
CA GLU A 160 17.18 -9.12 -2.31
C GLU A 160 18.49 -8.83 -3.07
N ARG A 161 18.58 -9.25 -4.34
CA ARG A 161 19.73 -8.94 -5.20
C ARG A 161 19.96 -7.44 -5.38
N LEU A 162 18.90 -6.66 -5.57
CA LEU A 162 19.00 -5.19 -5.62
C LEU A 162 19.50 -4.62 -4.29
N THR A 163 19.01 -5.14 -3.17
CA THR A 163 19.38 -4.64 -1.83
C THR A 163 20.82 -4.92 -1.45
N GLN A 164 21.41 -5.99 -1.98
CA GLN A 164 22.81 -6.38 -1.73
C GLN A 164 23.82 -5.57 -2.54
N ASN A 165 23.38 -4.89 -3.60
CA ASN A 165 24.26 -4.11 -4.47
C ASN A 165 23.70 -2.68 -4.69
N PRO A 166 24.19 -1.69 -3.90
CA PRO A 166 23.72 -0.31 -3.98
C PRO A 166 23.82 0.31 -5.38
N ALA A 167 24.85 -0.03 -6.16
CA ALA A 167 25.04 0.47 -7.51
C ALA A 167 24.00 -0.10 -8.49
N LEU A 168 23.65 -1.38 -8.35
CA LEU A 168 22.55 -1.98 -9.12
C LEU A 168 21.21 -1.36 -8.77
N TRP A 169 20.95 -1.09 -7.48
CA TRP A 169 19.74 -0.39 -7.05
C TRP A 169 19.65 1.01 -7.66
N GLU A 170 20.70 1.82 -7.53
CA GLU A 170 20.71 3.19 -8.06
C GLU A 170 20.53 3.22 -9.57
N LYS A 171 21.18 2.29 -10.30
CA LYS A 171 20.99 2.14 -11.74
C LYS A 171 19.55 1.76 -12.10
N HIS A 172 18.93 0.86 -11.34
CA HIS A 172 17.54 0.46 -11.54
C HIS A 172 16.57 1.62 -11.31
N ASP A 173 16.72 2.34 -10.19
CA ASP A 173 15.92 3.52 -9.88
C ASP A 173 16.06 4.58 -10.99
N GLN A 174 17.28 4.85 -11.44
CA GLN A 174 17.55 5.82 -12.49
C GLN A 174 16.94 5.42 -13.85
N ASN A 175 17.03 4.14 -14.21
CA ASN A 175 16.42 3.62 -15.45
C ASN A 175 14.89 3.75 -15.40
N THR A 176 14.29 3.44 -14.25
CA THR A 176 12.85 3.58 -14.04
C THR A 176 12.41 5.04 -14.14
N ILE A 177 13.14 5.97 -13.51
CA ILE A 177 12.85 7.40 -13.64
C ILE A 177 12.97 7.84 -15.10
N ASN A 178 14.00 7.40 -15.82
CA ASN A 178 14.22 7.77 -17.22
C ASN A 178 13.12 7.25 -18.16
N SER A 179 12.44 6.14 -17.84
CA SER A 179 11.35 5.63 -18.68
C SER A 179 10.08 6.48 -18.58
N PHE A 180 9.80 7.09 -17.42
CA PHE A 180 8.69 8.04 -17.25
C PHE A 180 9.03 9.46 -17.69
N PHE A 181 10.30 9.83 -17.58
CA PHE A 181 10.82 11.12 -18.04
C PHE A 181 11.89 10.89 -19.09
N PRO A 182 11.53 10.39 -20.29
CA PRO A 182 12.48 10.30 -21.38
C PRO A 182 13.06 11.70 -21.56
N ARG A 183 14.40 11.82 -21.45
CA ARG A 183 15.10 13.10 -21.48
C ARG A 183 14.48 13.97 -22.57
N ALA A 184 13.81 15.02 -22.15
CA ALA A 184 13.05 15.88 -23.03
C ALA A 184 13.95 16.40 -24.15
N ARG A 185 13.80 15.82 -25.35
CA ARG A 185 13.93 16.58 -26.59
C ARG A 185 12.71 17.48 -26.82
N GLU A 186 11.66 17.38 -26.01
CA GLU A 186 10.43 18.15 -26.22
C GLU A 186 9.99 18.96 -24.99
N LYS A 187 9.93 20.28 -25.20
CA LYS A 187 9.51 21.32 -24.27
C LYS A 187 8.00 21.27 -24.03
N LYS A 188 7.52 20.44 -23.11
CA LYS A 188 6.15 20.60 -22.56
C LYS A 188 6.21 21.01 -21.08
N PRO A 189 5.33 21.92 -20.63
CA PRO A 189 5.33 22.39 -19.25
C PRO A 189 4.86 21.27 -18.32
N PHE A 190 5.80 20.74 -17.53
CA PHE A 190 5.55 19.71 -16.54
C PHE A 190 4.85 20.28 -15.30
N PRO A 191 3.93 19.53 -14.66
CA PRO A 191 3.34 19.87 -13.37
C PRO A 191 4.40 20.20 -12.30
N GLN A 192 4.22 21.30 -11.58
CA GLN A 192 5.20 21.82 -10.61
C GLN A 192 5.53 20.84 -9.47
N THR A 193 4.57 20.00 -9.08
CA THR A 193 4.75 18.93 -8.07
C THR A 193 5.77 17.89 -8.52
N LEU A 194 5.80 17.57 -9.82
CA LEU A 194 6.74 16.63 -10.42
C LEU A 194 8.13 17.22 -10.55
N GLN A 195 8.24 18.50 -10.89
CA GLN A 195 9.52 19.20 -10.92
C GLN A 195 10.18 19.25 -9.54
N LYS A 196 9.41 19.46 -8.47
CA LYS A 196 9.93 19.44 -7.09
C LYS A 196 10.46 18.06 -6.71
N ARG A 197 9.75 16.98 -7.05
CA ARG A 197 10.20 15.60 -6.79
C ARG A 197 11.43 15.21 -7.62
N LEU A 198 11.45 15.57 -8.91
CA LEU A 198 12.61 15.33 -9.77
C LEU A 198 13.85 16.05 -9.21
N LYS A 199 13.70 17.31 -8.77
CA LYS A 199 14.78 18.07 -8.12
C LYS A 199 15.23 17.44 -6.80
N HIS A 200 14.29 16.94 -5.99
CA HIS A 200 14.61 16.24 -4.74
C HIS A 200 15.42 14.96 -5.00
N TRP A 201 15.01 14.15 -5.98
CA TRP A 201 15.72 12.95 -6.39
C TRP A 201 17.10 13.25 -7.00
N GLN A 202 17.19 14.21 -7.91
CA GLN A 202 18.46 14.68 -8.46
C GLN A 202 19.42 15.18 -7.37
N ALA A 203 18.90 15.81 -6.30
CA ALA A 203 19.70 16.24 -5.16
C ALA A 203 20.18 15.07 -4.30
N ILE A 204 19.37 14.02 -4.11
CA ILE A 204 19.78 12.79 -3.40
C ILE A 204 20.89 12.06 -4.17
N LEU A 205 20.77 11.93 -5.49
CA LEU A 205 21.75 11.28 -6.35
C LEU A 205 23.08 12.07 -6.40
N LYS A 206 23.03 13.40 -6.45
CA LYS A 206 24.24 14.27 -6.39
C LYS A 206 24.96 14.21 -5.05
N LYS A 207 24.24 14.06 -3.93
CA LYS A 207 24.88 13.95 -2.61
C LYS A 207 25.61 12.63 -2.40
N LYS A 208 25.20 11.56 -3.07
CA LYS A 208 25.88 10.25 -3.00
C LYS A 208 27.14 10.16 -3.86
N THR A 209 27.20 10.92 -4.95
CA THR A 209 28.34 10.93 -5.89
C THR A 209 29.52 11.80 -5.43
N ASN A 210 29.30 12.74 -4.50
CA ASN A 210 30.34 13.63 -3.98
C ASN A 210 30.98 13.16 -2.65
N ASN A 211 30.67 11.96 -2.16
CA ASN A 211 31.25 11.38 -0.95
C ASN A 211 32.28 10.27 -1.25
N HIS A 212 32.90 10.31 -2.44
CA HIS A 212 34.09 9.53 -2.78
C HIS A 212 35.27 10.47 -3.01
#